data_AF-A0A4Y2BKJ3-F1
#
_entry.id   AF-A0A4Y2BKJ3-F1
#
_cell.length_a   1.000
_cell.length_b   1.000
_cell.length_c   1.000
_cell.angle_alpha   90.00
_cell.angle_beta   90.00
_cell.angle_gamma   90.00
#
_symmetry.space_group_name_H-M   'P 1'
#
loop_
_entity.id
_entity.type
_entity.pdbx_description
1 polymer ?
#
loop_
_entity_poly.entity_id
_entity_poly.type
_entity_poly.pdbx_seq_one_letter_code
_entity_poly.pdbx_strand_id
1 'polypeptide(L)'
;MGAKVVDFSGGRPYVFKVHGQICHRTSHIQSVNGQAPQYAQLYVIDSTQATEIRVNHPANEKCNIRILDQIDLFFRQHNRLSDTYRMLR
;
A
#
# COMPACT_ATOMS: atom_id res chain seq x y z
N MET A 1 1.96 25.59 7.22
CA MET A 1 0.95 25.57 6.13
C MET A 1 0.24 24.24 6.18
N GLY A 2 -1.09 24.22 6.14
CA GLY A 2 -1.87 22.99 6.24
C GLY A 2 -3.24 23.14 5.61
N ALA A 3 -3.77 22.04 5.10
CA ALA A 3 -5.07 21.98 4.46
C ALA A 3 -6.19 22.00 5.51
N LYS A 4 -7.23 22.83 5.31
CA LYS A 4 -8.45 22.85 6.12
C LYS A 4 -9.56 22.10 5.39
N VAL A 5 -10.16 21.12 6.07
CA VAL A 5 -11.32 20.38 5.57
C VAL A 5 -12.58 21.08 6.10
N VAL A 6 -13.49 21.44 5.21
CA VAL A 6 -14.82 21.96 5.55
C VAL A 6 -15.86 20.94 5.09
N ASP A 7 -16.73 20.55 6.01
CA ASP A 7 -17.87 19.67 5.76
C ASP A 7 -19.10 20.53 5.40
N PHE A 8 -19.88 20.08 4.41
CA PHE A 8 -21.12 20.73 4.02
C PHE A 8 -22.30 19.85 4.44
N SER A 9 -22.89 20.17 5.58
CA SER A 9 -24.10 19.50 6.05
C SER A 9 -25.32 19.99 5.27
N GLY A 10 -25.85 19.15 4.39
CA GLY A 10 -27.08 19.48 3.66
C GLY A 10 -27.53 18.41 2.69
N GLY A 11 -28.10 17.31 3.18
CA GLY A 11 -28.97 16.34 2.47
C GLY A 11 -28.49 15.72 1.15
N ARG A 12 -27.30 16.09 0.68
CA ARG A 12 -26.66 15.69 -0.57
C ARG A 12 -25.62 14.62 -0.26
N PRO A 13 -25.11 13.89 -1.28
CA PRO A 13 -23.99 12.99 -1.09
C PRO A 13 -22.85 13.69 -0.34
N TYR A 14 -22.14 12.96 0.52
CA TYR A 14 -21.10 13.53 1.36
C TYR A 14 -20.03 14.24 0.50
N VAL A 15 -19.89 15.56 0.71
CA VAL A 15 -18.90 16.39 0.03
C VAL A 15 -18.16 17.21 1.08
N PHE A 16 -16.84 17.09 1.10
CA PHE A 16 -15.96 17.98 1.84
C PHE A 16 -15.08 18.75 0.86
N LYS A 17 -14.71 19.98 1.22
CA LYS A 17 -13.78 20.81 0.44
C LYS A 17 -12.51 21.05 1.22
N VAL A 18 -11.38 20.81 0.55
CA VAL A 18 -10.05 21.00 1.10
C VAL A 18 -9.52 22.35 0.62
N HIS A 19 -9.23 23.26 1.56
CA HIS A 19 -8.64 24.58 1.29
C HIS A 19 -7.17 24.63 1.72
N GLY A 20 -6.29 25.15 0.87
CA GLY A 20 -4.85 25.26 1.11
C GLY A 20 -4.02 24.40 0.16
N GLN A 21 -2.72 24.28 0.41
CA GLN A 21 -1.83 23.41 -0.37
C GLN A 21 -1.90 21.97 0.17
N ILE A 22 -2.21 21.02 -0.70
CA ILE A 22 -2.08 19.59 -0.39
C ILE A 22 -0.59 19.27 -0.40
N CYS A 23 0.01 19.18 0.78
CA CYS A 23 1.37 18.67 0.92
C CYS A 23 1.30 17.14 0.98
N HIS A 24 1.70 16.46 -0.09
CA HIS A 24 1.96 15.03 -0.01
C HIS A 24 3.24 14.81 0.79
N ARG A 25 3.18 13.99 1.85
CA ARG A 25 4.39 13.46 2.46
C ARG A 25 4.92 12.36 1.54
N THR A 26 5.69 12.76 0.52
CA THR A 26 6.38 11.82 -0.38
C THR A 26 7.44 11.07 0.41
N SER A 27 7.15 9.81 0.73
CA SER A 27 8.15 8.86 1.23
C SER A 27 8.90 8.26 0.05
N HIS A 28 10.15 7.84 0.28
CA HIS A 28 10.89 7.06 -0.71
C HIS A 28 10.12 5.79 -1.05
N ILE A 29 9.99 5.51 -2.35
CA ILE A 29 9.31 4.31 -2.85
C ILE A 29 10.14 3.05 -2.57
N GLN A 30 11.47 3.21 -2.51
CA GLN A 30 12.42 2.21 -2.05
C GLN A 30 12.61 2.30 -0.53
N SER A 31 12.93 1.17 0.10
CA SER A 31 13.34 1.19 1.49
C SER A 31 14.69 1.90 1.63
N VAL A 32 14.84 2.67 2.71
CA VAL A 32 16.08 3.40 2.97
C VAL A 32 17.07 2.45 3.64
N ASN A 33 18.29 2.37 3.09
CA ASN A 33 19.49 1.67 3.59
C ASN A 33 19.24 0.63 4.71
N GLY A 34 18.92 -0.60 4.31
CA GLY A 34 18.85 -1.76 5.22
C GLY A 34 17.53 -1.94 5.97
N GLN A 35 16.58 -1.01 5.83
CA GLN A 35 15.23 -1.18 6.38
C GLN A 35 14.39 -2.10 5.48
N ALA A 36 13.55 -2.92 6.10
CA ALA A 36 12.54 -3.68 5.36
C ALA A 36 11.51 -2.72 4.73
N PRO A 37 11.06 -2.97 3.50
CA PRO A 37 9.97 -2.22 2.88
C PRO A 37 8.70 -2.24 3.75
N GLN A 38 8.03 -1.10 3.89
CA GLN A 38 6.81 -0.97 4.69
C GLN A 38 5.64 -0.39 3.89
N TYR A 39 4.43 -0.80 4.24
CA TYR A 39 3.18 -0.27 3.72
C TYR A 39 3.14 -0.21 2.18
N ALA A 40 3.10 1.01 1.62
CA ALA A 40 3.02 1.25 0.18
C ALA A 40 4.21 0.66 -0.60
N GLN A 41 5.38 0.56 0.03
CA GLN A 41 6.60 0.02 -0.59
C GLN A 41 6.46 -1.47 -0.93
N LEU A 42 5.56 -2.20 -0.26
CA LEU A 42 5.29 -3.61 -0.54
C LEU A 42 4.47 -3.84 -1.82
N TYR A 43 3.98 -2.78 -2.46
CA TYR A 43 3.22 -2.89 -3.72
C TYR A 43 4.08 -2.64 -4.97
N VAL A 44 5.33 -2.24 -4.79
CA VAL A 44 6.26 -1.89 -5.88
C VAL A 44 7.42 -2.88 -6.01
N ILE A 45 7.49 -3.87 -5.14
CA ILE A 45 8.46 -4.98 -5.19
C ILE A 45 7.76 -6.25 -5.70
N ASP A 46 8.55 -7.28 -5.99
CA ASP A 46 8.00 -8.59 -6.38
C ASP A 46 6.99 -9.11 -5.36
N SER A 47 5.87 -9.65 -5.84
CA SER A 47 4.76 -10.01 -4.96
C SER A 47 5.10 -11.18 -4.02
N THR A 48 6.04 -12.07 -4.40
CA THR A 48 6.59 -13.10 -3.48
C THR A 48 7.25 -12.44 -2.32
N GLN A 49 8.18 -11.52 -2.64
CA GLN A 49 9.01 -10.86 -1.66
C GLN A 49 8.13 -10.03 -0.71
N ALA A 50 7.12 -9.37 -1.26
CA ALA A 50 6.15 -8.63 -0.48
C ALA A 50 5.35 -9.55 0.48
N THR A 51 5.01 -10.76 0.06
CA THR A 51 4.30 -11.74 0.89
C THR A 51 5.20 -12.29 1.99
N GLU A 52 6.46 -12.61 1.70
CA GLU A 52 7.45 -13.01 2.69
C GLU A 52 7.65 -11.94 3.77
N ILE A 53 7.76 -10.66 3.38
CA ILE A 53 7.88 -9.56 4.34
C ILE A 53 6.60 -9.46 5.19
N ARG A 54 5.42 -9.63 4.59
CA ARG A 54 4.14 -9.59 5.33
C ARG A 54 4.02 -10.74 6.32
N VAL A 55 4.43 -11.95 5.96
CA VAL A 55 4.39 -13.13 6.85
C VAL A 55 5.28 -12.90 8.08
N ASN A 56 6.44 -12.27 7.91
CA ASN A 56 7.36 -11.97 9.01
C ASN A 56 7.01 -10.69 9.79
N HIS A 57 5.95 -9.96 9.41
CA HIS A 57 5.58 -8.72 10.06
C HIS A 57 4.82 -8.99 11.38
N PRO A 58 5.19 -8.36 12.52
CA PRO A 58 4.56 -8.63 13.82
C PRO A 58 3.03 -8.46 13.83
N ALA A 59 2.50 -7.50 13.08
CA ALA A 59 1.04 -7.30 12.97
C ALA A 59 0.29 -8.49 12.33
N ASN A 60 1.00 -9.37 11.62
CA ASN A 60 0.43 -10.52 10.93
C ASN A 60 0.77 -11.85 11.62
N GLU A 61 1.28 -11.84 12.85
CA GLU A 61 1.67 -13.06 13.59
C GLU A 61 0.52 -14.08 13.68
N LYS A 62 -0.73 -13.61 13.76
CA LYS A 62 -1.94 -14.46 13.82
C LYS A 62 -2.52 -14.82 12.45
N CYS A 63 -1.96 -14.28 11.36
CA CYS A 63 -2.46 -14.56 10.02
C CYS A 63 -2.09 -15.98 9.59
N ASN A 64 -3.01 -16.63 8.89
CA ASN A 64 -2.72 -17.94 8.31
C ASN A 64 -1.86 -17.76 7.05
N ILE A 65 -0.62 -18.25 7.13
CA ILE A 65 0.38 -18.15 6.06
C ILE A 65 -0.15 -18.75 4.75
N ARG A 66 -0.87 -19.88 4.82
CA ARG A 66 -1.43 -20.52 3.62
C ARG A 66 -2.42 -19.62 2.88
N ILE A 67 -3.21 -18.84 3.62
CA ILE A 67 -4.17 -17.91 3.02
C ILE A 67 -3.42 -16.76 2.34
N LEU A 68 -2.36 -16.23 2.96
CA LEU A 68 -1.53 -15.18 2.37
C LEU A 68 -0.88 -15.65 1.07
N ASP A 69 -0.34 -16.87 1.05
CA ASP A 69 0.26 -17.47 -0.16
C ASP A 69 -0.78 -17.69 -1.26
N GLN A 70 -1.98 -18.16 -0.92
CA GLN A 70 -3.07 -18.32 -1.87
C GLN A 70 -3.52 -16.99 -2.49
N ILE A 71 -3.59 -15.93 -1.68
CA ILE A 71 -3.94 -14.59 -2.16
C ILE A 71 -2.87 -14.08 -3.13
N ASP A 72 -1.58 -14.23 -2.78
CA ASP A 72 -0.48 -13.85 -3.67
C ASP A 72 -0.51 -14.62 -4.99
N LEU A 73 -0.67 -15.94 -4.93
CA LEU A 73 -0.78 -16.78 -6.12
C LEU A 73 -1.95 -16.34 -7.02
N PHE A 74 -3.11 -16.09 -6.42
CA PHE A 74 -4.28 -15.59 -7.13
C PHE A 74 -3.99 -14.26 -7.84
N PHE A 75 -3.35 -13.31 -7.15
CA PHE A 75 -2.98 -12.03 -7.76
C PHE A 75 -2.02 -12.22 -8.92
N ARG A 76 -0.99 -13.06 -8.81
CA ARG A 76 -0.07 -13.30 -9.92
C ARG A 76 -0.72 -13.93 -11.15
N GLN A 77 -1.65 -14.85 -10.92
CA GLN A 77 -2.32 -15.56 -12.02
C GLN A 77 -3.30 -14.66 -12.78
N HIS A 78 -3.91 -13.69 -12.11
CA HIS A 78 -5.03 -12.93 -12.68
C HIS A 78 -4.75 -11.43 -12.87
N ASN A 79 -3.76 -10.87 -12.17
CA ASN A 79 -3.43 -9.45 -12.26
C ASN A 79 -2.28 -9.23 -13.25
N ARG A 80 -2.58 -8.73 -14.45
CA ARG A 80 -1.57 -8.35 -15.46
C ARG A 80 -0.54 -7.34 -14.94
N LEU A 81 -0.88 -6.54 -13.94
CA LEU A 81 0.06 -5.58 -13.36
C LEU A 81 1.14 -6.28 -12.52
N SER A 82 0.88 -7.47 -11.98
CA SER A 82 1.87 -8.22 -11.19
C SER A 82 3.15 -8.49 -12.00
N ASP A 83 3.01 -8.76 -13.30
CA ASP A 83 4.15 -8.92 -14.22
C ASP A 83 4.96 -7.64 -14.41
N THR A 84 4.30 -6.48 -14.38
CA THR A 84 4.95 -5.17 -14.59
C THR A 84 5.83 -4.76 -13.41
N TYR A 85 5.45 -5.14 -12.19
CA TYR A 85 6.24 -4.83 -10.98
C TYR A 85 7.48 -5.73 -10.82
N ARG A 86 7.54 -6.87 -11.53
CA ARG A 86 8.71 -7.76 -11.53
C ARG A 86 9.97 -7.10 -12.13
N MET A 87 9.80 -6.02 -12.89
CA MET A 87 10.88 -5.29 -13.57
C MET A 87 11.48 -4.16 -12.73
N LEU A 88 10.88 -3.78 -11.59
CA LEU A 88 11.32 -2.64 -10.76
C LEU A 88 12.41 -3.03 -9.73
N ARG A 89 13.33 -3.92 -10.12
CA ARG A 89 14.42 -4.41 -9.26
C ARG A 89 15.48 -3.35 -9.01
#